data_AF-A0A949HYH4-F1
#
_entry.id   AF-A0A949HYH4-F1
#
_cell.length_a   1.000
_cell.length_b   1.000
_cell.length_c   1.000
_cell.angle_alpha   90.00
_cell.angle_beta   90.00
_cell.angle_gamma   90.00
#
_symmetry.space_group_name_H-M   'P 1'
#
loop_
_entity.id
_entity.type
_entity.pdbx_description
1 polymer ?
#
loop_
_entity_poly.entity_id
_entity_poly.type
_entity_poly.pdbx_seq_one_letter_code
_entity_poly.pdbx_strand_id
1 'polypeptide(L)'
;MKKFLLLAPVLLMTGCASQLTRLSPLEQPRNASGQYPVEVQFNSNQESLLWDTIKPYVQVDGQSYPLRPEPMLKNRWEGYVPVPPDANETAFRFKFDYLYNAFGSQPQPGSAWSPKYILKIIGP
;
A
#
# COMPACT_ATOMS: atom_id res chain seq x y z
N MET A 1 -9.86 -4.34 55.39
CA MET A 1 -8.96 -3.63 54.45
C MET A 1 -9.33 -4.06 53.04
N LYS A 2 -10.02 -3.19 52.29
CA LYS A 2 -10.62 -3.50 50.98
C LYS A 2 -9.52 -3.35 49.91
N LYS A 3 -9.02 -4.47 49.38
CA LYS A 3 -7.98 -4.47 48.34
C LYS A 3 -8.61 -4.04 47.01
N PHE A 4 -8.37 -2.80 46.60
CA PHE A 4 -8.66 -2.34 45.25
C PHE A 4 -7.68 -3.05 44.30
N LEU A 5 -8.17 -4.02 43.53
CA LEU A 5 -7.44 -4.57 42.40
C LEU A 5 -7.40 -3.48 41.32
N LEU A 6 -6.21 -2.93 41.05
CA LEU A 6 -5.96 -2.08 39.90
C LEU A 6 -6.02 -2.96 38.64
N LEU A 7 -7.17 -2.96 37.95
CA LEU A 7 -7.25 -3.45 36.58
C LEU A 7 -6.50 -2.47 35.67
N ALA A 8 -5.22 -2.75 35.41
CA ALA A 8 -4.48 -2.07 34.37
C ALA A 8 -5.07 -2.48 33.01
N PRO A 9 -5.55 -1.53 32.18
CA PRO A 9 -6.00 -1.86 30.84
C PRO A 9 -4.77 -2.29 30.03
N VAL A 10 -4.75 -3.56 29.59
CA VAL A 10 -3.77 -4.04 28.62
C VAL A 10 -4.06 -3.31 27.31
N LEU A 11 -3.32 -2.23 27.05
CA LEU A 11 -3.26 -1.60 25.74
C LEU A 11 -2.62 -2.61 24.78
N LEU A 12 -3.47 -3.39 24.10
CA LEU A 12 -3.08 -4.20 22.95
C LEU A 12 -2.64 -3.24 21.84
N MET A 13 -1.35 -2.90 21.84
CA MET A 13 -0.72 -2.19 20.72
C MET A 13 -0.66 -3.15 19.53
N THR A 14 -1.77 -3.28 18.81
CA THR A 14 -1.82 -3.90 17.49
C THR A 14 -1.24 -2.91 16.47
N GLY A 15 0.05 -2.64 16.58
CA GLY A 15 0.76 -1.88 15.56
C GLY A 15 0.76 -2.71 14.27
N CYS A 16 0.08 -2.25 13.22
CA CYS A 16 0.35 -2.79 11.88
C CYS A 16 1.84 -2.58 11.61
N ALA A 17 2.59 -3.67 11.43
CA ALA A 17 4.04 -3.59 11.19
C ALA A 17 4.39 -2.89 9.87
N SER A 18 3.39 -2.63 9.02
CA SER A 18 3.50 -2.14 7.65
C SER A 18 2.41 -1.08 7.40
N GLN A 19 2.80 0.08 6.87
CA GLN A 19 1.94 1.21 6.57
C GLN A 19 2.10 1.65 5.12
N LEU A 20 0.97 1.69 4.39
CA LEU A 20 0.87 2.16 3.01
C LEU A 20 0.09 3.48 2.98
N THR A 21 0.75 4.55 2.56
CA THR A 21 0.17 5.89 2.48
C THR A 21 0.05 6.30 1.02
N ARG A 22 -1.18 6.42 0.51
CA ARG A 22 -1.45 7.02 -0.82
C ARG A 22 -1.03 8.49 -0.82
N LEU A 23 -0.27 8.89 -1.83
CA LEU A 23 0.16 10.28 -2.03
C LEU A 23 -0.55 10.96 -3.21
N SER A 24 -1.05 10.20 -4.19
CA SER A 24 -1.75 10.72 -5.37
C SER A 24 -3.22 11.05 -5.09
N PRO A 25 -3.84 12.09 -5.66
CA PRO A 25 -5.25 12.40 -5.46
C PRO A 25 -6.19 11.29 -5.96
N LEU A 26 -7.39 11.20 -5.36
CA LEU A 26 -8.46 10.27 -5.78
C LEU A 26 -9.42 10.88 -6.79
N GLU A 27 -9.22 12.14 -7.17
CA GLU A 27 -9.95 12.79 -8.24
C GLU A 27 -8.91 13.33 -9.21
N GLN A 28 -8.99 12.93 -10.48
CA GLN A 28 -8.02 13.31 -11.51
C GLN A 28 -8.73 13.74 -12.79
N PRO A 29 -8.24 14.78 -13.49
CA PRO A 29 -8.80 15.19 -14.77
C PRO A 29 -8.70 14.06 -15.81
N ARG A 30 -9.73 13.92 -16.65
CA ARG A 30 -9.70 13.01 -17.79
C ARG A 30 -8.50 13.29 -18.68
N ASN A 31 -7.81 12.23 -19.12
CA ASN A 31 -6.68 12.35 -20.02
C ASN A 31 -6.79 11.37 -21.19
N ALA A 32 -6.13 11.68 -22.31
CA ALA A 32 -6.22 10.91 -23.55
C ALA A 32 -5.55 9.53 -23.48
N SER A 33 -4.65 9.30 -22.52
CA SER A 33 -3.92 8.03 -22.39
C SER A 33 -4.73 6.94 -21.67
N GLY A 34 -5.74 7.33 -20.89
CA GLY A 34 -6.45 6.42 -19.98
C GLY A 34 -5.58 5.87 -18.85
N GLN A 35 -4.36 6.40 -18.67
CA GLN A 35 -3.42 6.02 -17.61
C GLN A 35 -3.36 7.15 -16.58
N TYR A 36 -3.66 6.83 -15.32
CA TYR A 36 -3.76 7.83 -14.27
C TYR A 36 -2.64 7.61 -13.25
N PRO A 37 -1.77 8.61 -13.03
CA PRO A 37 -0.65 8.47 -12.13
C PRO A 37 -1.14 8.22 -10.70
N VAL A 38 -0.56 7.21 -10.07
CA VAL A 38 -0.78 6.90 -8.66
C VAL A 38 0.53 6.76 -7.94
N GLU A 39 0.49 7.07 -6.66
CA GLU A 39 1.67 7.07 -5.83
C GLU A 39 1.37 6.62 -4.42
N VAL A 40 2.35 5.90 -3.85
CA VAL A 40 2.29 5.36 -2.52
C VAL A 40 3.65 5.42 -1.83
N GLN A 41 3.61 5.69 -0.54
CA GLN A 41 4.72 5.50 0.37
C GLN A 41 4.51 4.22 1.20
N PHE A 42 5.53 3.38 1.31
CA PHE A 42 5.50 2.17 2.14
C PHE A 42 6.55 2.24 3.26
N ASN A 43 6.09 2.30 4.50
CA ASN A 43 6.95 2.27 5.67
C ASN A 43 6.66 1.01 6.49
N SER A 44 7.69 0.43 7.11
CA SER A 44 7.54 -0.75 7.95
C SER A 44 8.47 -0.67 9.16
N ASN A 45 7.96 -1.06 10.32
CA ASN A 45 8.74 -1.25 11.54
C ASN A 45 9.17 -2.73 11.71
N GLN A 46 8.92 -3.57 10.70
CA GLN A 46 9.34 -4.97 10.70
C GLN A 46 10.84 -5.07 10.40
N GLU A 47 11.66 -5.24 11.44
CA GLU A 47 13.12 -5.35 11.30
C GLU A 47 13.56 -6.55 10.45
N SER A 48 12.77 -7.62 10.41
CA SER A 48 13.07 -8.81 9.60
C SER A 48 12.78 -8.64 8.11
N LEU A 49 12.17 -7.53 7.67
CA LEU A 49 11.83 -7.29 6.27
C LEU A 49 13.09 -7.11 5.41
N LEU A 50 13.14 -7.80 4.27
CA LEU A 50 14.20 -7.66 3.27
C LEU A 50 13.80 -6.61 2.23
N TRP A 51 14.25 -5.37 2.42
CA TRP A 51 13.80 -4.19 1.64
C TRP A 51 14.06 -4.29 0.14
N ASP A 52 15.15 -4.92 -0.26
CA ASP A 52 15.54 -5.14 -1.65
C ASP A 52 14.65 -6.15 -2.38
N THR A 53 13.86 -6.93 -1.65
CA THR A 53 12.94 -7.94 -2.20
C THR A 53 11.54 -7.39 -2.49
N ILE A 54 11.28 -6.13 -2.15
CA ILE A 54 9.97 -5.50 -2.31
C ILE A 54 9.57 -5.48 -3.79
N LYS A 55 8.41 -6.04 -4.07
CA LYS A 55 7.72 -6.00 -5.36
C LYS A 55 6.40 -5.25 -5.20
N PRO A 56 6.36 -3.97 -5.63
CA PRO A 56 5.22 -3.09 -5.43
C PRO A 56 4.28 -3.14 -6.65
N TYR A 57 2.98 -3.16 -6.39
CA TYR A 57 1.94 -3.20 -7.41
C TYR A 57 0.79 -2.27 -7.05
N VAL A 58 0.14 -1.74 -8.08
CA VAL A 58 -1.26 -1.32 -8.00
C VAL A 58 -2.15 -2.40 -8.59
N GLN A 59 -3.18 -2.81 -7.85
CA GLN A 59 -4.15 -3.79 -8.29
C GLN A 59 -5.43 -3.09 -8.73
N VAL A 60 -5.88 -3.37 -9.95
CA VAL A 60 -7.14 -2.89 -10.54
C VAL A 60 -7.87 -4.12 -11.08
N ASP A 61 -9.11 -4.34 -10.65
CA ASP A 61 -9.94 -5.49 -11.07
C ASP A 61 -9.24 -6.86 -11.00
N GLY A 62 -8.42 -7.06 -9.97
CA GLY A 62 -7.67 -8.30 -9.75
C GLY A 62 -6.33 -8.37 -10.50
N GLN A 63 -6.13 -7.54 -11.53
CA GLN A 63 -4.88 -7.45 -12.28
C GLN A 63 -3.87 -6.57 -11.55
N SER A 64 -2.60 -6.99 -11.52
CA SER A 64 -1.49 -6.25 -10.90
C SER A 64 -0.67 -5.52 -11.95
N TYR A 65 -0.45 -4.23 -11.73
CA TYR A 65 0.41 -3.37 -12.53
C TYR A 65 1.61 -2.97 -11.67
N PRO A 66 2.85 -3.18 -12.15
CA PRO A 66 4.05 -2.89 -11.36
C PRO A 66 4.19 -1.39 -11.10
N LEU A 67 4.61 -1.04 -9.88
CA LEU A 67 5.07 0.30 -9.57
C LEU A 67 6.59 0.37 -9.73
N ARG A 68 7.10 1.56 -10.04
CA ARG A 68 8.53 1.85 -10.09
C ARG A 68 8.92 2.70 -8.87
N PRO A 69 10.13 2.53 -8.32
CA PRO A 69 10.63 3.40 -7.26
C PRO A 69 10.80 4.82 -7.80
N GLU A 70 10.42 5.80 -6.98
CA GLU A 70 10.66 7.22 -7.27
C GLU A 70 12.14 7.56 -7.08
N PRO A 71 12.83 8.14 -8.08
CA PRO A 71 14.21 8.55 -7.93
C PRO A 71 14.40 9.49 -6.74
N MET A 72 15.49 9.30 -6.00
CA MET A 72 15.90 10.16 -4.87
C MET A 72 14.97 10.15 -3.64
N LEU A 73 13.84 9.45 -3.66
CA LEU A 73 12.91 9.37 -2.54
C LEU A 73 12.82 7.95 -2.00
N LYS A 74 13.23 7.77 -0.74
CA LYS A 74 13.13 6.49 -0.06
C LYS A 74 11.66 6.11 0.11
N ASN A 75 11.39 4.81 0.00
CA ASN A 75 10.09 4.26 0.34
C ASN A 75 8.92 4.85 -0.46
N ARG A 76 9.15 5.37 -1.67
CA ARG A 76 8.12 5.98 -2.52
C ARG A 76 8.11 5.28 -3.87
N TRP A 77 6.91 4.96 -4.34
CA TRP A 77 6.70 4.26 -5.60
C TRP A 77 5.55 4.89 -6.38
N GLU A 78 5.75 5.00 -7.68
CA GLU A 78 4.80 5.57 -8.62
C GLU A 78 4.43 4.55 -9.71
N GLY A 79 3.28 4.75 -10.34
CA GLY A 79 2.83 3.95 -11.46
C GLY A 79 1.51 4.47 -12.00
N TYR A 80 0.78 3.63 -12.74
CA TYR A 80 -0.44 4.02 -13.42
C TYR A 80 -1.59 3.08 -13.11
N VAL A 81 -2.76 3.68 -12.93
CA VAL A 81 -4.05 2.99 -12.90
C VAL A 81 -4.70 3.18 -14.28
N PRO A 82 -4.95 2.10 -15.04
CA PRO A 82 -5.72 2.21 -16.27
C PRO A 82 -7.20 2.41 -15.95
N VAL A 83 -7.83 3.33 -16.68
CA VAL A 83 -9.29 3.55 -16.65
C VAL A 83 -9.81 3.50 -18.09
N PRO A 84 -10.83 2.67 -18.37
CA PRO A 84 -11.49 2.66 -19.67
C PRO A 84 -12.01 4.05 -20.08
N PRO A 85 -12.00 4.39 -21.38
CA PRO A 85 -12.42 5.72 -21.84
C PRO A 85 -13.85 6.11 -21.44
N ASP A 86 -14.74 5.13 -21.34
CA ASP A 86 -16.15 5.25 -20.98
C ASP A 86 -16.41 5.23 -19.46
N ALA A 87 -15.41 4.86 -18.65
CA ALA A 87 -15.53 4.84 -17.19
C ALA A 87 -15.18 6.20 -16.58
N ASN A 88 -15.94 6.59 -15.55
CA ASN A 88 -15.69 7.80 -14.74
C ASN A 88 -15.08 7.48 -13.37
N GLU A 89 -14.93 6.20 -13.04
CA GLU A 89 -14.25 5.77 -11.84
C GLU A 89 -13.64 4.39 -12.03
N THR A 90 -12.62 4.09 -11.25
CA THR A 90 -12.11 2.72 -11.10
C THR A 90 -11.69 2.50 -9.67
N ALA A 91 -11.75 1.24 -9.23
CA ALA A 91 -11.30 0.86 -7.92
C ALA A 91 -9.90 0.23 -7.97
N PHE A 92 -9.04 0.67 -7.07
CA PHE A 92 -7.67 0.17 -6.99
C PHE A 92 -7.20 -0.01 -5.55
N ARG A 93 -6.12 -0.76 -5.35
CA ARG A 93 -5.37 -0.81 -4.08
C ARG A 93 -3.91 -1.09 -4.34
N PHE A 94 -3.05 -0.71 -3.42
CA PHE A 94 -1.64 -1.06 -3.46
C PHE A 94 -1.39 -2.41 -2.79
N LYS A 95 -0.46 -3.18 -3.35
CA LYS A 95 0.04 -4.45 -2.82
C LYS A 95 1.56 -4.43 -2.87
N PHE A 96 2.20 -4.77 -1.75
CA PHE A 96 3.65 -4.87 -1.63
C PHE A 96 3.98 -6.28 -1.21
N ASP A 97 4.53 -7.07 -2.12
CA ASP A 97 5.07 -8.41 -1.81
C ASP A 97 6.53 -8.27 -1.41
N TYR A 98 6.98 -9.01 -0.40
CA TYR A 98 8.34 -8.97 0.11
C TYR A 98 8.73 -10.30 0.75
N LEU A 99 10.02 -10.49 1.00
CA LEU A 99 10.52 -11.55 1.86
C LEU A 99 10.87 -10.98 3.25
N TYR A 100 10.80 -11.83 4.26
CA TYR A 100 11.29 -11.51 5.59
C TYR A 100 12.04 -12.68 6.23
N ASN A 101 13.01 -12.37 7.10
CA ASN A 101 13.77 -13.35 7.85
C ASN A 101 12.88 -13.97 8.95
N ALA A 102 12.48 -15.22 8.75
CA ALA A 102 11.79 -16.02 9.75
C ALA A 102 12.80 -16.77 10.62
N PHE A 103 12.50 -16.95 11.90
CA PHE A 103 13.40 -17.66 12.82
C PHE A 103 13.56 -19.13 12.40
N GLY A 104 14.81 -19.60 12.33
CA GLY A 104 15.13 -21.01 12.08
C GLY A 104 14.74 -21.55 10.70
N SER A 105 14.44 -20.69 9.73
CA SER A 105 14.02 -21.08 8.38
C SER A 105 14.56 -20.13 7.31
N GLN A 106 14.42 -20.52 6.04
CA GLN A 106 14.69 -19.62 4.91
C GLN A 106 13.72 -18.43 4.90
N PRO A 107 14.07 -17.29 4.28
CA PRO A 107 13.18 -16.14 4.18
C PRO A 107 11.80 -16.54 3.64
N GLN A 108 10.75 -16.04 4.29
CA GLN A 108 9.36 -16.36 3.97
C GLN A 108 8.68 -15.20 3.25
N PRO A 109 7.71 -15.47 2.36
CA PRO A 109 6.95 -14.43 1.69
C PRO A 109 5.97 -13.73 2.64
N GLY A 110 5.86 -12.41 2.50
CA GLY A 110 4.87 -11.57 3.15
C GLY A 110 4.24 -10.60 2.14
N SER A 111 3.09 -10.04 2.51
CA SER A 111 2.41 -9.03 1.72
C SER A 111 1.82 -7.94 2.61
N ALA A 112 1.96 -6.69 2.19
CA ALA A 112 1.23 -5.55 2.76
C ALA A 112 0.21 -5.03 1.74
N TRP A 113 -0.97 -4.65 2.23
CA TRP A 113 -2.09 -4.18 1.40
C TRP A 113 -2.60 -2.84 1.90
N SER A 114 -2.88 -1.93 0.98
CA SER A 114 -3.65 -0.74 1.32
C SER A 114 -5.15 -1.08 1.39
N PRO A 115 -5.97 -0.20 1.99
CA PRO A 115 -7.40 -0.18 1.71
C PRO A 115 -7.67 -0.10 0.20
N LYS A 116 -8.89 -0.47 -0.18
CA LYS A 116 -9.41 -0.22 -1.52
C LYS A 116 -9.76 1.27 -1.64
N TYR A 117 -9.33 1.88 -2.73
CA TYR A 117 -9.61 3.26 -3.09
C TYR A 117 -10.48 3.31 -4.35
N ILE A 118 -11.23 4.40 -4.50
CA ILE A 118 -11.95 4.74 -5.73
C ILE A 118 -11.27 5.96 -6.33
N LEU A 119 -10.72 5.82 -7.52
CA LEU A 119 -10.23 6.92 -8.34
C LEU A 119 -11.38 7.42 -9.21
N LYS A 120 -11.76 8.69 -9.06
CA LYS A 120 -12.75 9.36 -9.90
C LYS A 120 -12.06 10.17 -10.99
N ILE A 121 -12.61 10.08 -12.19
CA ILE A 121 -12.18 10.84 -13.35
C ILE A 121 -13.14 12.01 -13.55
N ILE A 122 -12.63 13.22 -13.41
CA ILE A 122 -13.41 14.45 -13.46
C ILE A 122 -13.15 15.22 -14.75
N GLY A 123 -14.19 15.89 -15.25
CA GLY A 123 -14.12 16.73 -16.44
C GLY A 123 -14.10 15.96 -17.79
N PRO A 124 -14.21 16.70 -18.90
CA PRO A 124 -13.95 16.22 -20.25
C PRO A 124 -12.44 16.19 -20.58
#